data_AF-A0A7C4UC51-F1
#
_entry.id   AF-A0A7C4UC51-F1
#
_cell.length_a   1.000
_cell.length_b   1.000
_cell.length_c   1.000
_cell.angle_alpha   90.00
_cell.angle_beta   90.00
_cell.angle_gamma   90.00
#
_symmetry.space_group_name_H-M   'P 1'
#
loop_
_entity.id
_entity.type
_entity.pdbx_description
1 polymer ?
#
loop_
_entity_poly.entity_id
_entity_poly.type
_entity_poly.pdbx_seq_one_letter_code
_entity_poly.pdbx_strand_id
1 'polypeptide(L)'
;MLETVLKLCAQSALEPWYPGEFAATMGVDRDRFDTALNDLRMAGLIQIAGWVSGRGQGYMLTPAGEQVVQSPRHLAALRSGRIVIAEPAQRRRTEVLDERTPYGRGEAIRNALLYPQKPRVTYVLMGINILVFIVGLLIAMRNGRMSAFLFGVEPNATHLTGAVSGGDLINGEWWRLLTCCFVHYGVLHLFLNMYALYSMGDFVEQVWGRTRYLVIYLLAGIGGSTGAMLINPVPQLAGASGAIFGLLGAIAVWWLANRKFLPPTLFRENMNRLITVLIMNAVMSFLPGISWTAHFAGGAAGAVIAILLHVHRFGPSPWRWVFLLLVPLVPALTIGLLYRNRATDVRWSVIKEEDEIRLFNRDYLPRIRQVEKNIAEKINEDYDRFEKSNQRRPNEARRWQDDLIAIRSDAQKLVQELDAAGFRAPLVSDAARDAKEYLTQIIRLVDAIDDKLQTKADFDKSVQSQIKQMSDAQDRFKKRLK
;
A
#
# COMPACT_ATOMS: atom_id res chain seq x y z
N MET A 1 -46.37 3.94 16.83
CA MET A 1 -46.14 5.20 16.07
C MET A 1 -45.76 4.93 14.62
N LEU A 2 -44.76 4.09 14.31
CA LEU A 2 -44.36 3.77 12.93
C LEU A 2 -45.53 3.28 12.04
N GLU A 3 -46.25 2.24 12.47
CA GLU A 3 -47.44 1.78 11.73
C GLU A 3 -48.48 2.89 11.55
N THR A 4 -48.75 3.66 12.61
CA THR A 4 -49.74 4.74 12.59
C THR A 4 -49.40 5.78 11.54
N VAL A 5 -48.17 6.29 11.55
CA VAL A 5 -47.70 7.29 10.58
C VAL A 5 -47.72 6.72 9.16
N LEU A 6 -47.29 5.47 8.98
CA LEU A 6 -47.30 4.84 7.66
C LEU A 6 -48.73 4.70 7.11
N LYS A 7 -49.71 4.33 7.95
CA LYS A 7 -51.13 4.28 7.58
C LYS A 7 -51.71 5.66 7.29
N LEU A 8 -51.31 6.70 8.00
CA LEU A 8 -51.74 8.07 7.73
C LEU A 8 -51.24 8.56 6.36
N CYS A 9 -50.01 8.23 5.99
CA CYS A 9 -49.49 8.44 4.63
C CYS A 9 -50.20 7.58 3.57
N ALA A 10 -50.81 6.45 3.95
CA ALA A 10 -51.55 5.58 3.04
C ALA A 10 -52.98 6.06 2.79
N GLN A 11 -53.62 6.61 3.82
CA GLN A 11 -54.99 7.11 3.77
C GLN A 11 -55.14 8.39 2.93
N SER A 12 -54.04 9.09 2.66
CA SER A 12 -53.99 10.39 1.98
C SER A 12 -54.05 10.31 0.45
N ALA A 13 -54.19 9.11 -0.13
CA ALA A 13 -54.34 8.87 -1.57
C ALA A 13 -53.22 9.52 -2.42
N LEU A 14 -53.54 10.14 -3.57
CA LEU A 14 -52.58 10.84 -4.45
C LEU A 14 -52.04 12.14 -3.84
N GLU A 15 -52.59 12.60 -2.71
CA GLU A 15 -52.17 13.83 -2.06
C GLU A 15 -51.20 13.56 -0.90
N PRO A 16 -50.28 14.49 -0.59
CA PRO A 16 -49.37 14.32 0.53
C PRO A 16 -50.10 14.41 1.88
N TRP A 17 -49.71 13.56 2.83
CA TRP A 17 -50.08 13.74 4.23
C TRP A 17 -49.26 14.87 4.87
N TYR A 18 -49.92 15.85 5.48
CA TYR A 18 -49.27 16.95 6.19
C TYR A 18 -49.38 16.74 7.71
N PRO A 19 -48.28 16.36 8.41
CA PRO A 19 -48.30 16.09 9.84
C PRO A 19 -48.67 17.33 10.67
N GLY A 20 -48.28 18.52 10.21
CA GLY A 20 -48.60 19.78 10.89
C GLY A 20 -50.10 20.07 10.91
N GLU A 21 -50.77 19.87 9.77
CA GLU A 21 -52.22 20.01 9.64
C GLU A 21 -52.97 18.95 10.48
N PHE A 22 -52.51 17.70 10.42
CA PHE A 22 -53.07 16.62 11.24
C PHE A 22 -52.92 16.90 12.74
N ALA A 23 -51.73 17.36 13.17
CA ALA A 23 -51.43 17.71 14.54
C ALA A 23 -52.33 18.84 15.06
N ALA A 24 -52.50 19.90 14.26
CA ALA A 24 -53.39 21.02 14.57
C ALA A 24 -54.85 20.58 14.69
N THR A 25 -55.32 19.71 13.78
CA THR A 25 -56.70 19.20 13.77
C THR A 25 -56.99 18.28 14.95
N MET A 26 -56.03 17.43 15.32
CA MET A 26 -56.20 16.43 16.37
C MET A 26 -55.78 16.93 17.77
N GLY A 27 -55.28 18.16 17.89
CA GLY A 27 -54.80 18.73 19.15
C GLY A 27 -53.59 17.99 19.74
N VAL A 28 -52.74 17.41 18.90
CA VAL A 28 -51.53 16.67 19.32
C VAL A 28 -50.28 17.43 18.92
N ASP A 29 -49.21 17.26 19.69
CA ASP A 29 -47.91 17.84 19.36
C ASP A 29 -47.32 17.18 18.10
N ARG A 30 -46.96 18.00 17.10
CA ARG A 30 -46.40 17.60 15.82
C ARG A 30 -45.06 16.88 15.99
N ASP A 31 -44.27 17.25 16.99
CA ASP A 31 -42.92 16.71 17.17
C ASP A 31 -42.94 15.22 17.58
N ARG A 32 -44.10 14.73 18.06
CA ARG A 32 -44.32 13.30 18.34
C ARG A 32 -44.21 12.42 17.09
N PHE A 33 -44.38 13.00 15.90
CA PHE A 33 -44.28 12.26 14.64
C PHE A 33 -42.85 12.23 14.08
N ASP A 34 -41.94 13.11 14.52
CA ASP A 34 -40.64 13.31 13.87
C ASP A 34 -39.75 12.07 13.84
N THR A 35 -39.68 11.34 14.95
CA THR A 35 -38.91 10.09 15.03
C THR A 35 -39.47 9.06 14.06
N ALA A 36 -40.79 8.87 14.05
CA ALA A 36 -41.43 7.89 13.18
C ALA A 36 -41.36 8.28 11.70
N LEU A 37 -41.52 9.56 11.38
CA LEU A 37 -41.34 10.11 10.04
C LEU A 37 -39.90 9.90 9.56
N ASN A 38 -38.91 10.17 10.40
CA ASN A 38 -37.51 9.92 10.06
C ASN A 38 -37.24 8.43 9.86
N ASP A 39 -37.69 7.56 10.76
CA ASP A 39 -37.49 6.12 10.69
C ASP A 39 -38.14 5.50 9.44
N LEU A 40 -39.40 5.85 9.13
CA LEU A 40 -40.09 5.37 7.93
C LEU A 40 -39.46 5.89 6.64
N ARG A 41 -38.95 7.12 6.64
CA ARG A 41 -38.18 7.66 5.51
C ARG A 41 -36.87 6.93 5.31
N MET A 42 -36.14 6.69 6.40
CA MET A 42 -34.88 5.94 6.40
C MET A 42 -35.08 4.50 5.94
N ALA A 43 -36.28 3.95 6.15
CA ALA A 43 -36.71 2.65 5.66
C ALA A 43 -37.12 2.65 4.19
N GLY A 44 -37.18 3.82 3.55
CA GLY A 44 -37.64 3.98 2.17
C GLY A 44 -39.14 3.76 2.00
N LEU A 45 -39.94 3.83 3.08
CA LEU A 45 -41.38 3.56 3.06
C LEU A 45 -42.22 4.82 2.80
N ILE A 46 -41.69 6.00 3.11
CA ILE A 46 -42.33 7.29 2.80
C ILE A 46 -41.29 8.26 2.23
N GLN A 47 -41.74 9.24 1.46
CA GLN A 47 -40.92 10.30 0.84
C GLN A 47 -41.57 11.67 1.06
N ILE A 48 -40.83 12.76 0.87
CA ILE A 48 -41.40 14.11 0.90
C ILE A 48 -42.07 14.40 -0.44
N ALA A 49 -43.24 15.03 -0.40
CA ALA A 49 -43.92 15.49 -1.59
C ALA A 49 -43.79 17.02 -1.85
N GLY A 50 -43.50 17.82 -0.82
CA GLY A 50 -43.30 19.27 -0.94
C GLY A 50 -43.57 20.00 0.38
N TRP A 51 -43.24 21.30 0.44
CA TRP A 51 -43.61 22.17 1.55
C TRP A 51 -44.71 23.14 1.12
N VAL A 52 -45.74 23.29 1.96
CA VAL A 52 -46.86 24.20 1.69
C VAL A 52 -47.01 25.17 2.86
N SER A 53 -47.14 26.47 2.56
CA SER A 53 -47.31 27.50 3.56
C SER A 53 -48.54 27.23 4.43
N GLY A 54 -48.38 27.31 5.75
CA GLY A 54 -49.44 27.01 6.73
C GLY A 54 -49.67 25.51 7.02
N ARG A 55 -49.30 24.59 6.11
CA ARG A 55 -49.46 23.13 6.31
C ARG A 55 -48.16 22.41 6.68
N GLY A 56 -47.02 23.00 6.31
CA GLY A 56 -45.70 22.45 6.55
C GLY A 56 -45.26 21.43 5.48
N GLN A 57 -44.39 20.50 5.88
CA GLN A 57 -43.83 19.48 4.99
C GLN A 57 -44.80 18.31 4.82
N GLY A 58 -45.13 17.97 3.57
CA GLY A 58 -45.97 16.83 3.21
C GLY A 58 -45.16 15.55 2.98
N TYR A 59 -45.75 14.40 3.31
CA TYR A 59 -45.18 13.07 3.17
C TYR A 59 -46.13 12.16 2.40
N MET A 60 -45.58 11.31 1.55
CA MET A 60 -46.34 10.37 0.73
C MET A 60 -45.71 8.99 0.78
N LEU A 61 -46.48 7.93 0.54
CA LEU A 61 -45.94 6.59 0.42
C LEU A 61 -44.98 6.49 -0.77
N THR A 62 -43.98 5.63 -0.62
CA THR A 62 -43.25 5.07 -1.76
C THR A 62 -43.93 3.76 -2.20
N PRO A 63 -43.62 3.21 -3.39
CA PRO A 63 -44.09 1.88 -3.78
C PRO A 63 -43.75 0.79 -2.75
N ALA A 64 -42.58 0.95 -2.13
CA ALA A 64 -42.10 0.16 -1.00
C ALA A 64 -43.01 0.26 0.24
N GLY A 65 -43.40 1.49 0.59
CA GLY A 65 -44.36 1.77 1.66
C GLY A 65 -45.72 1.13 1.42
N GLU A 66 -46.23 1.21 0.18
CA GLU A 66 -47.51 0.59 -0.20
C GLU A 66 -47.50 -0.92 0.06
N GLN A 67 -46.43 -1.63 -0.35
CA GLN A 67 -46.28 -3.06 -0.08
C GLN A 67 -46.24 -3.38 1.42
N VAL A 68 -45.57 -2.54 2.22
CA VAL A 68 -45.49 -2.73 3.68
C VAL A 68 -46.85 -2.49 4.35
N VAL A 69 -47.61 -1.48 3.92
CA VAL A 69 -48.97 -1.22 4.43
C VAL A 69 -49.92 -2.39 4.16
N GLN A 70 -49.73 -3.09 3.04
CA GLN A 70 -50.56 -4.25 2.67
C GLN A 70 -50.16 -5.56 3.36
N SER A 71 -49.03 -5.62 4.07
CA SER A 71 -48.52 -6.84 4.71
C SER A 71 -48.75 -6.83 6.24
N PRO A 72 -49.66 -7.68 6.77
CA PRO A 72 -49.89 -7.76 8.22
C PRO A 72 -48.63 -8.11 9.03
N ARG A 73 -47.73 -8.94 8.45
CA ARG A 73 -46.45 -9.31 9.06
C ARG A 73 -45.51 -8.12 9.18
N HIS A 74 -45.41 -7.28 8.14
CA HIS A 74 -44.55 -6.09 8.17
C HIS A 74 -45.13 -5.01 9.09
N LEU A 75 -46.44 -4.83 9.13
CA LEU A 75 -47.10 -3.94 10.09
C LEU A 75 -46.87 -4.39 11.54
N ALA A 76 -46.91 -5.70 11.82
CA ALA A 76 -46.57 -6.23 13.15
C ALA A 76 -45.10 -5.98 13.53
N ALA A 77 -44.18 -6.00 12.56
CA ALA A 77 -42.79 -5.60 12.80
C ALA A 77 -42.66 -4.11 13.14
N LEU A 78 -43.35 -3.22 12.42
CA LEU A 78 -43.36 -1.78 12.72
C LEU A 78 -43.99 -1.47 14.09
N ARG A 79 -44.99 -2.24 14.54
CA ARG A 79 -45.55 -2.14 15.91
C ARG A 79 -44.55 -2.45 16.98
N SER A 80 -43.71 -3.47 16.76
CA SER A 80 -42.64 -3.84 17.69
C SER A 80 -41.40 -2.94 17.57
N GLY A 81 -41.46 -1.87 16.77
CA GLY A 81 -40.36 -0.93 16.57
C GLY A 81 -39.29 -1.42 15.60
N ARG A 82 -39.50 -2.56 14.93
CA ARG A 82 -38.60 -3.06 13.88
C ARG A 82 -38.89 -2.36 12.56
N ILE A 83 -37.88 -1.69 12.03
CA ILE A 83 -37.95 -1.01 10.74
C ILE A 83 -37.80 -2.05 9.61
N VAL A 84 -38.80 -2.14 8.73
CA VAL A 84 -38.78 -2.98 7.53
C VAL A 84 -38.20 -2.17 6.38
N ILE A 85 -36.99 -2.50 5.93
CA ILE A 85 -36.38 -1.89 4.74
C ILE A 85 -36.97 -2.58 3.51
N ALA A 86 -37.62 -1.83 2.64
CA ALA A 86 -38.14 -2.33 1.38
C ALA A 86 -37.10 -2.18 0.25
N GLU A 87 -37.25 -2.94 -0.84
CA GLU A 87 -36.36 -2.81 -2.00
C GLU A 87 -36.40 -1.39 -2.59
N PRO A 88 -35.27 -0.86 -3.08
CA PRO A 88 -35.20 0.51 -3.58
C PRO A 88 -36.15 0.74 -4.78
N ALA A 89 -37.07 1.70 -4.67
CA ALA A 89 -37.80 2.20 -5.82
C ALA A 89 -36.84 2.90 -6.81
N GLN A 90 -37.20 2.97 -8.10
CA GLN A 90 -36.41 3.69 -9.11
C GLN A 90 -36.15 5.15 -8.70
N ARG A 91 -34.89 5.57 -8.83
CA ARG A 91 -34.38 6.89 -8.45
C ARG A 91 -35.14 8.00 -9.17
N ARG A 92 -36.10 8.66 -8.52
CA ARG A 92 -36.60 9.96 -9.02
C ARG A 92 -35.50 11.00 -8.85
N ARG A 93 -35.30 11.83 -9.88
CA ARG A 93 -34.29 12.90 -9.91
C ARG A 93 -34.60 13.89 -8.77
N THR A 94 -33.92 13.72 -7.65
CA THR A 94 -34.04 14.62 -6.49
C THR A 94 -33.45 15.97 -6.87
N GLU A 95 -34.08 17.06 -6.40
CA GLU A 95 -33.54 18.40 -6.48
C GLU A 95 -32.09 18.42 -5.95
N VAL A 96 -31.23 19.24 -6.55
CA VAL A 96 -29.84 19.43 -6.07
C VAL A 96 -29.92 20.19 -4.75
N LEU A 97 -29.97 19.45 -3.64
CA LEU A 97 -30.00 20.01 -2.31
C LEU A 97 -28.59 20.45 -1.89
N ASP A 98 -28.51 21.56 -1.17
CA ASP A 98 -27.28 21.98 -0.53
C ASP A 98 -26.96 21.04 0.65
N GLU A 99 -26.03 20.10 0.42
CA GLU A 99 -25.53 19.15 1.42
C GLU A 99 -24.95 19.81 2.67
N ARG A 100 -24.67 21.13 2.66
CA ARG A 100 -24.16 21.88 3.83
C ARG A 100 -25.24 22.14 4.88
N THR A 101 -26.50 22.16 4.46
CA THR A 101 -27.63 22.31 5.41
C THR A 101 -27.84 21.00 6.18
N PRO A 102 -28.29 21.04 7.45
CA PRO A 102 -28.62 19.81 8.19
C PRO A 102 -29.59 18.90 7.42
N TYR A 103 -30.55 19.52 6.73
CA TYR A 103 -31.53 18.83 5.90
C TYR A 103 -30.88 18.16 4.67
N GLY A 104 -30.12 18.92 3.87
CA GLY A 104 -29.47 18.40 2.66
C GLY A 104 -28.44 17.31 2.99
N ARG A 105 -27.72 17.44 4.11
CA ARG A 105 -26.85 16.39 4.64
C ARG A 105 -27.62 15.11 4.97
N GLY A 106 -28.73 15.24 5.69
CA GLY A 106 -29.61 14.10 6.01
C GLY A 106 -30.11 13.38 4.75
N GLU A 107 -30.52 14.13 3.72
CA GLU A 107 -30.90 13.56 2.42
C GLU A 107 -29.74 12.87 1.71
N ALA A 108 -28.53 13.44 1.73
CA ALA A 108 -27.36 12.81 1.13
C ALA A 108 -27.01 11.46 1.80
N ILE A 109 -27.09 11.40 3.13
CA ILE A 109 -26.87 10.17 3.92
C ILE A 109 -27.94 9.13 3.61
N ARG A 110 -29.21 9.54 3.58
CA ARG A 110 -30.35 8.68 3.21
C ARG A 110 -30.22 8.11 1.81
N ASN A 111 -29.95 8.97 0.84
CA ASN A 111 -29.80 8.59 -0.55
C ASN A 111 -28.64 7.62 -0.74
N ALA A 112 -27.55 7.80 0.00
CA ALA A 112 -26.46 6.85 -0.02
C ALA A 112 -26.95 5.46 0.41
N LEU A 113 -27.68 5.32 1.53
CA LEU A 113 -28.15 4.03 2.04
C LEU A 113 -29.27 3.39 1.20
N LEU A 114 -30.24 4.19 0.76
CA LEU A 114 -31.45 3.72 0.07
C LEU A 114 -31.22 3.41 -1.41
N TYR A 115 -30.28 4.10 -2.06
CA TYR A 115 -30.04 3.96 -3.50
C TYR A 115 -28.58 3.56 -3.79
N PRO A 116 -28.15 2.35 -3.38
CA PRO A 116 -26.81 1.84 -3.64
C PRO A 116 -26.44 1.98 -5.11
N GLN A 117 -25.24 2.49 -5.35
CA GLN A 117 -24.66 2.54 -6.70
C GLN A 117 -23.81 1.30 -6.92
N LYS A 118 -23.69 0.86 -8.18
CA LYS A 118 -22.75 -0.21 -8.52
C LYS A 118 -21.31 0.20 -8.13
N PRO A 119 -20.61 -0.63 -7.33
CA PRO A 119 -19.32 -0.32 -6.70
C PRO A 119 -18.16 -0.57 -7.67
N ARG A 120 -17.98 0.35 -8.61
CA ARG A 120 -17.04 0.17 -9.73
C ARG A 120 -15.60 0.23 -9.26
N VAL A 121 -15.28 1.10 -8.31
CA VAL A 121 -13.90 1.28 -7.85
C VAL A 121 -13.49 0.06 -7.03
N THR A 122 -14.38 -0.49 -6.19
CA THR A 122 -14.14 -1.76 -5.49
C THR A 122 -13.73 -2.87 -6.47
N TYR A 123 -14.50 -3.07 -7.54
CA TYR A 123 -14.16 -4.11 -8.54
C TYR A 123 -12.87 -3.83 -9.31
N VAL A 124 -12.58 -2.56 -9.62
CA VAL A 124 -11.32 -2.19 -10.27
C VAL A 124 -10.13 -2.49 -9.34
N LEU A 125 -10.22 -2.13 -8.05
CA LEU A 125 -9.17 -2.43 -7.08
C LEU A 125 -8.99 -3.95 -6.93
N MET A 126 -10.07 -4.72 -6.84
CA MET A 126 -9.99 -6.19 -6.82
C MET A 126 -9.30 -6.74 -8.08
N GLY A 127 -9.70 -6.25 -9.26
CA GLY A 127 -9.10 -6.64 -10.53
C GLY A 127 -7.59 -6.36 -10.60
N ILE A 128 -7.15 -5.19 -10.10
CA ILE A 128 -5.72 -4.84 -10.03
C ILE A 128 -4.98 -5.80 -9.11
N ASN A 129 -5.50 -6.09 -7.91
CA ASN A 129 -4.87 -7.03 -6.97
C ASN A 129 -4.74 -8.43 -7.55
N ILE A 130 -5.80 -8.93 -8.21
CA ILE A 130 -5.79 -10.23 -8.88
C ILE A 130 -4.78 -10.24 -10.02
N LEU A 131 -4.71 -9.18 -10.84
CA LEU A 131 -3.76 -9.07 -11.93
C LEU A 131 -2.31 -9.09 -11.43
N VAL A 132 -1.99 -8.31 -10.39
CA VAL A 132 -0.64 -8.28 -9.80
C VAL A 132 -0.27 -9.64 -9.21
N PHE A 133 -1.22 -10.33 -8.56
CA PHE A 133 -1.00 -11.69 -8.08
C PHE A 133 -0.71 -12.68 -9.21
N ILE A 134 -1.44 -12.60 -10.34
CA ILE A 134 -1.18 -13.43 -11.53
C ILE A 134 0.20 -13.15 -12.09
N VAL A 135 0.62 -11.88 -12.18
CA VAL A 135 1.97 -11.54 -12.64
C VAL A 135 3.03 -12.13 -11.70
N GLY A 136 2.84 -12.03 -10.39
CA GLY A 136 3.73 -12.66 -9.39
C GLY A 136 3.78 -14.18 -9.53
N LEU A 137 2.64 -14.82 -9.76
CA LEU A 137 2.54 -16.26 -10.01
C LEU A 137 3.32 -16.67 -11.26
N LEU A 138 3.20 -15.93 -12.37
CA LEU A 138 3.93 -16.21 -13.61
C LEU A 138 5.44 -16.06 -13.42
N ILE A 139 5.90 -15.06 -12.66
CA ILE A 139 7.31 -14.89 -12.30
C ILE A 139 7.79 -16.08 -11.46
N ALA A 140 7.02 -16.49 -10.46
CA ALA A 140 7.36 -17.64 -9.62
C ALA A 140 7.40 -18.95 -10.42
N MET A 141 6.46 -19.14 -11.36
CA MET A 141 6.42 -20.29 -12.28
C MET A 141 7.68 -20.35 -13.15
N ARG A 142 8.09 -19.22 -13.75
CA ARG A 142 9.31 -19.15 -14.57
C ARG A 142 10.56 -19.56 -13.80
N ASN A 143 10.59 -19.31 -12.49
CA ASN A 143 11.72 -19.62 -11.61
C ASN A 143 11.59 -20.98 -10.90
N GLY A 144 10.56 -21.79 -11.23
CA GLY A 144 10.34 -23.10 -10.60
C GLY A 144 9.83 -23.05 -9.15
N ARG A 145 9.29 -21.91 -8.71
CA ARG A 145 8.90 -21.62 -7.31
C ARG A 145 7.40 -21.35 -7.15
N MET A 146 6.58 -21.91 -8.05
CA MET A 146 5.12 -21.75 -8.05
C MET A 146 4.46 -22.15 -6.73
N SER A 147 4.80 -23.33 -6.19
CA SER A 147 4.24 -23.82 -4.92
C SER A 147 4.58 -22.87 -3.76
N ALA A 148 5.84 -22.44 -3.68
CA ALA A 148 6.29 -21.47 -2.69
C ALA A 148 5.47 -20.17 -2.75
N PHE A 149 5.15 -19.66 -3.95
CA PHE A 149 4.31 -18.46 -4.10
C PHE A 149 2.86 -18.69 -3.67
N LEU A 150 2.26 -19.82 -4.05
CA LEU A 150 0.87 -20.16 -3.70
C LEU A 150 0.66 -20.44 -2.21
N PHE A 151 1.72 -20.84 -1.49
CA PHE A 151 1.73 -21.00 -0.03
C PHE A 151 2.32 -19.80 0.73
N GLY A 152 2.72 -18.75 0.02
CA GLY A 152 3.12 -17.48 0.64
C GLY A 152 4.55 -17.43 1.17
N VAL A 153 5.45 -18.30 0.70
CA VAL A 153 6.86 -18.39 1.13
C VAL A 153 7.85 -17.99 0.02
N GLU A 154 7.39 -17.22 -0.97
CA GLU A 154 8.19 -16.76 -2.12
C GLU A 154 8.39 -15.23 -2.13
N PRO A 155 9.45 -14.70 -1.49
CA PRO A 155 9.65 -13.26 -1.33
C PRO A 155 10.17 -12.55 -2.60
N ASN A 156 10.76 -13.29 -3.55
CA ASN A 156 11.34 -12.68 -4.75
C ASN A 156 10.25 -12.24 -5.74
N ALA A 157 9.26 -13.10 -5.98
CA ALA A 157 8.15 -12.77 -6.88
C ALA A 157 7.30 -11.60 -6.34
N THR A 158 7.09 -11.52 -5.03
CA THR A 158 6.44 -10.37 -4.39
C THR A 158 7.29 -9.11 -4.49
N HIS A 159 8.61 -9.20 -4.29
CA HIS A 159 9.52 -8.07 -4.44
C HIS A 159 9.46 -7.48 -5.84
N LEU A 160 9.57 -8.33 -6.87
CA LEU A 160 9.52 -7.92 -8.27
C LEU A 160 8.17 -7.33 -8.71
N THR A 161 7.10 -7.64 -7.99
CA THR A 161 5.75 -7.10 -8.27
C THR A 161 5.40 -5.86 -7.46
N GLY A 162 6.30 -5.38 -6.59
CA GLY A 162 6.14 -4.09 -5.90
C GLY A 162 5.95 -4.17 -4.39
N ALA A 163 6.25 -5.30 -3.74
CA ALA A 163 6.37 -5.35 -2.28
C ALA A 163 7.53 -4.45 -1.82
N VAL A 164 7.49 -4.02 -0.55
CA VAL A 164 8.45 -3.06 0.01
C VAL A 164 9.25 -3.68 1.16
N SER A 165 10.55 -3.42 1.18
CA SER A 165 11.46 -3.71 2.28
C SER A 165 12.20 -2.44 2.71
N GLY A 166 12.86 -2.45 3.86
CA GLY A 166 13.69 -1.32 4.29
C GLY A 166 14.83 -1.00 3.32
N GLY A 167 15.42 -2.02 2.67
CA GLY A 167 16.48 -1.83 1.66
C GLY A 167 15.99 -1.04 0.45
N ASP A 168 14.77 -1.31 -0.02
CA ASP A 168 14.17 -0.58 -1.14
C ASP A 168 14.02 0.90 -0.83
N LEU A 169 13.62 1.24 0.41
CA LEU A 169 13.50 2.62 0.85
C LEU A 169 14.88 3.31 0.96
N ILE A 170 15.92 2.56 1.34
CA ILE A 170 17.30 3.08 1.32
C ILE A 170 17.70 3.45 -0.11
N ASN A 171 17.34 2.62 -1.08
CA ASN A 171 17.60 2.79 -2.50
C ASN A 171 16.67 3.80 -3.20
N GLY A 172 15.80 4.50 -2.45
CA GLY A 172 14.95 5.56 -2.97
C GLY A 172 13.65 5.07 -3.60
N GLU A 173 13.30 3.79 -3.43
CA GLU A 173 12.11 3.18 -4.04
C GLU A 173 10.81 3.45 -3.24
N TRP A 174 10.59 4.71 -2.86
CA TRP A 174 9.48 5.14 -2.00
C TRP A 174 8.09 4.89 -2.57
N TRP A 175 7.96 4.77 -3.90
CA TRP A 175 6.71 4.38 -4.56
C TRP A 175 6.20 3.02 -4.08
N ARG A 176 7.09 2.16 -3.55
CA ARG A 176 6.72 0.84 -3.05
C ARG A 176 5.85 0.88 -1.80
N LEU A 177 5.86 1.99 -1.05
CA LEU A 177 4.90 2.21 0.04
C LEU A 177 3.45 2.20 -0.46
N LEU A 178 3.21 2.55 -1.73
CA LEU A 178 1.91 2.44 -2.37
C LEU A 178 1.74 1.09 -3.08
N THR A 179 2.71 0.66 -3.89
CA THR A 179 2.54 -0.56 -4.71
C THR A 179 2.41 -1.82 -3.87
N CYS A 180 3.02 -1.86 -2.67
CA CYS A 180 2.89 -3.01 -1.78
C CYS A 180 1.44 -3.31 -1.38
N CYS A 181 0.55 -2.30 -1.44
CA CYS A 181 -0.88 -2.45 -1.17
C CYS A 181 -1.61 -3.29 -2.22
N PHE A 182 -0.96 -3.59 -3.35
CA PHE A 182 -1.52 -4.39 -4.44
C PHE A 182 -0.85 -5.76 -4.60
N VAL A 183 0.25 -5.99 -3.89
CA VAL A 183 1.01 -7.24 -3.94
C VAL A 183 0.46 -8.22 -2.92
N HIS A 184 0.31 -9.47 -3.32
CA HIS A 184 -0.16 -10.55 -2.45
C HIS A 184 0.73 -11.78 -2.60
N TYR A 185 0.79 -12.59 -1.55
CA TYR A 185 1.50 -13.86 -1.51
C TYR A 185 0.57 -14.90 -0.91
N GLY A 186 0.51 -16.08 -1.52
CA GLY A 186 -0.39 -17.13 -1.10
C GLY A 186 -1.85 -16.89 -1.48
N VAL A 187 -2.55 -17.97 -1.84
CA VAL A 187 -3.94 -17.90 -2.28
C VAL A 187 -4.87 -17.44 -1.17
N LEU A 188 -4.66 -17.92 0.06
CA LEU A 188 -5.48 -17.56 1.20
C LEU A 188 -5.40 -16.07 1.53
N HIS A 189 -4.20 -15.48 1.48
CA HIS A 189 -4.00 -14.07 1.75
C HIS A 189 -4.71 -13.19 0.71
N LEU A 190 -4.59 -13.51 -0.58
CA LEU A 190 -5.34 -12.82 -1.63
C LEU A 190 -6.85 -12.96 -1.41
N PHE A 191 -7.33 -14.19 -1.19
CA PHE A 191 -8.75 -14.46 -0.99
C PHE A 191 -9.34 -13.64 0.16
N LEU A 192 -8.68 -13.64 1.32
CA LEU A 192 -9.16 -12.91 2.50
C LEU A 192 -9.22 -11.40 2.25
N ASN A 193 -8.22 -10.82 1.57
CA ASN A 193 -8.23 -9.40 1.22
C ASN A 193 -9.33 -9.08 0.20
N MET A 194 -9.52 -9.91 -0.83
CA MET A 194 -10.56 -9.69 -1.83
C MET A 194 -11.96 -9.86 -1.25
N TYR A 195 -12.15 -10.84 -0.35
CA TYR A 195 -13.39 -11.02 0.39
C TYR A 195 -13.67 -9.81 1.31
N ALA A 196 -12.67 -9.33 2.05
CA ALA A 196 -12.80 -8.14 2.88
C ALA A 196 -13.16 -6.92 2.02
N LEU A 197 -12.42 -6.69 0.92
CA LEU A 197 -12.67 -5.57 0.01
C LEU A 197 -14.05 -5.64 -0.65
N TYR A 198 -14.51 -6.82 -1.05
CA TYR A 198 -15.85 -7.04 -1.58
C TYR A 198 -16.94 -6.78 -0.52
N SER A 199 -16.79 -7.36 0.67
CA SER A 199 -17.82 -7.29 1.71
C SER A 199 -18.04 -5.88 2.28
N MET A 200 -16.99 -5.06 2.37
CA MET A 200 -17.09 -3.71 2.93
C MET A 200 -16.90 -2.59 1.90
N GLY A 201 -16.14 -2.82 0.83
CA GLY A 201 -15.83 -1.80 -0.18
C GLY A 201 -17.09 -1.26 -0.86
N ASP A 202 -18.09 -2.11 -1.08
CA ASP A 202 -19.40 -1.72 -1.62
C ASP A 202 -20.06 -0.63 -0.76
N PHE A 203 -20.13 -0.87 0.55
CA PHE A 203 -20.69 0.09 1.49
C PHE A 203 -19.86 1.38 1.55
N VAL A 204 -18.53 1.29 1.57
CA VAL A 204 -17.69 2.50 1.63
C VAL A 204 -17.80 3.32 0.34
N GLU A 205 -17.75 2.70 -0.84
CA GLU A 205 -17.93 3.39 -2.13
C GLU A 205 -19.31 4.04 -2.22
N GLN A 206 -20.34 3.38 -1.70
CA GLN A 206 -21.71 3.90 -1.63
C GLN A 206 -21.80 5.16 -0.77
N VAL A 207 -21.26 5.14 0.44
CA VAL A 207 -21.45 6.24 1.41
C VAL A 207 -20.48 7.41 1.24
N TRP A 208 -19.27 7.15 0.76
CA TRP A 208 -18.26 8.18 0.50
C TRP A 208 -18.26 8.69 -0.95
N GLY A 209 -18.78 7.88 -1.88
CA GLY A 209 -18.62 8.09 -3.31
C GLY A 209 -17.24 7.67 -3.81
N ARG A 210 -17.15 7.41 -5.11
CA ARG A 210 -15.97 6.84 -5.80
C ARG A 210 -14.65 7.53 -5.49
N THR A 211 -14.60 8.85 -5.64
CA THR A 211 -13.36 9.62 -5.50
C THR A 211 -12.85 9.60 -4.06
N ARG A 212 -13.72 9.82 -3.07
CA ARG A 212 -13.32 9.84 -1.65
C ARG A 212 -12.94 8.44 -1.17
N TYR A 213 -13.68 7.42 -1.59
CA TYR A 213 -13.33 6.02 -1.35
C TYR A 213 -11.92 5.69 -1.86
N LEU A 214 -11.61 6.06 -3.11
CA LEU A 214 -10.29 5.81 -3.69
C LEU A 214 -9.18 6.56 -2.93
N VAL A 215 -9.40 7.84 -2.60
CA VAL A 215 -8.43 8.63 -1.82
C VAL A 215 -8.18 8.02 -0.45
N ILE A 216 -9.25 7.62 0.27
CA ILE A 216 -9.13 6.95 1.57
C ILE A 216 -8.33 5.65 1.43
N TYR A 217 -8.66 4.80 0.45
CA TYR A 217 -7.97 3.53 0.23
C TYR A 217 -6.46 3.74 -0.01
N LEU A 218 -6.09 4.59 -0.98
CA LEU A 218 -4.69 4.78 -1.37
C LEU A 218 -3.87 5.41 -0.24
N LEU A 219 -4.41 6.46 0.40
CA LEU A 219 -3.66 7.19 1.42
C LEU A 219 -3.62 6.44 2.76
N ALA A 220 -4.66 5.66 3.09
CA ALA A 220 -4.60 4.75 4.23
C ALA A 220 -3.60 3.60 3.99
N GLY A 221 -3.51 3.10 2.75
CA GLY A 221 -2.48 2.15 2.35
C GLY A 221 -1.07 2.67 2.60
N ILE A 222 -0.78 3.90 2.14
CA ILE A 222 0.50 4.59 2.40
C ILE A 222 0.72 4.77 3.91
N GLY A 223 -0.30 5.21 4.65
CA GLY A 223 -0.22 5.36 6.11
C GLY A 223 0.09 4.03 6.82
N GLY A 224 -0.52 2.94 6.36
CA GLY A 224 -0.28 1.59 6.86
C GLY A 224 1.15 1.11 6.60
N SER A 225 1.60 1.15 5.34
CA SER A 225 2.96 0.73 4.98
C SER A 225 4.04 1.59 5.65
N THR A 226 3.81 2.90 5.75
CA THR A 226 4.72 3.83 6.43
C THR A 226 4.78 3.55 7.93
N GLY A 227 3.62 3.36 8.59
CA GLY A 227 3.56 3.02 10.01
C GLY A 227 4.20 1.68 10.33
N ALA A 228 4.04 0.69 9.45
CA ALA A 228 4.73 -0.58 9.58
C ALA A 228 6.25 -0.45 9.46
N MET A 229 6.75 0.31 8.48
CA MET A 229 8.19 0.57 8.30
C MET A 229 8.79 1.39 9.44
N LEU A 230 8.03 2.31 10.04
CA LEU A 230 8.44 3.05 11.24
C LEU A 230 8.65 2.13 12.44
N ILE A 231 7.79 1.13 12.61
CA ILE A 231 7.81 0.26 13.79
C ILE A 231 8.72 -0.94 13.57
N ASN A 232 8.75 -1.55 12.39
CA ASN A 232 9.57 -2.70 12.07
C ASN A 232 9.94 -2.73 10.58
N PRO A 233 11.11 -2.16 10.18
CA PRO A 233 11.52 -2.06 8.78
C PRO A 233 12.15 -3.33 8.19
N VAL A 234 12.32 -4.39 9.00
CA VAL A 234 13.01 -5.63 8.62
C VAL A 234 12.17 -6.52 7.68
N PRO A 235 10.91 -6.90 8.01
CA PRO A 235 10.13 -7.76 7.15
C PRO A 235 9.68 -7.04 5.87
N GLN A 236 9.61 -7.78 4.78
CA GLN A 236 8.95 -7.34 3.56
C GLN A 236 7.44 -7.17 3.81
N LEU A 237 6.86 -6.08 3.31
CA LEU A 237 5.42 -5.81 3.36
C LEU A 237 4.79 -5.99 2.00
N ALA A 238 3.65 -6.68 2.00
CA ALA A 238 2.76 -6.85 0.86
C ALA A 238 1.35 -7.11 1.39
N GLY A 239 0.33 -6.55 0.74
CA GLY A 239 -1.08 -6.82 1.00
C GLY A 239 -1.93 -5.56 1.05
N ALA A 240 -3.18 -5.67 0.62
CA ALA A 240 -4.17 -4.58 0.65
C ALA A 240 -4.69 -4.28 2.07
N SER A 241 -4.36 -5.12 3.06
CA SER A 241 -5.01 -5.14 4.36
C SER A 241 -4.85 -3.83 5.15
N GLY A 242 -3.70 -3.15 5.06
CA GLY A 242 -3.53 -1.82 5.67
C GLY A 242 -4.53 -0.79 5.12
N ALA A 243 -4.75 -0.77 3.80
CA ALA A 243 -5.74 0.08 3.16
C ALA A 243 -7.18 -0.32 3.56
N ILE A 244 -7.46 -1.62 3.66
CA ILE A 244 -8.77 -2.17 4.08
C ILE A 244 -9.08 -1.80 5.54
N PHE A 245 -8.10 -1.86 6.45
CA PHE A 245 -8.26 -1.33 7.81
C PHE A 245 -8.55 0.17 7.80
N GLY A 246 -7.93 0.91 6.88
CA GLY A 246 -8.28 2.30 6.60
C GLY A 246 -9.75 2.50 6.23
N LEU A 247 -10.31 1.61 5.40
CA LEU A 247 -11.74 1.61 5.08
C LEU A 247 -12.60 1.33 6.33
N LEU A 248 -12.20 0.41 7.21
CA LEU A 248 -12.89 0.19 8.49
C LEU A 248 -12.88 1.46 9.37
N GLY A 249 -11.75 2.16 9.42
CA GLY A 249 -11.64 3.46 10.08
C GLY A 249 -12.60 4.49 9.47
N ALA A 250 -12.69 4.53 8.14
CA ALA A 250 -13.63 5.41 7.44
C ALA A 250 -15.11 5.06 7.66
N ILE A 251 -15.45 3.77 7.78
CA ILE A 251 -16.79 3.31 8.16
C ILE A 251 -17.13 3.80 9.57
N ALA A 252 -16.21 3.66 10.53
CA ALA A 252 -16.41 4.13 11.90
C ALA A 252 -16.68 5.64 11.93
N VAL A 253 -15.84 6.42 11.24
CA VAL A 253 -16.00 7.87 11.11
C VAL A 253 -17.35 8.22 10.48
N TRP A 254 -17.74 7.54 9.42
CA TRP A 254 -19.01 7.82 8.75
C TRP A 254 -20.21 7.61 9.67
N TRP A 255 -20.29 6.47 10.37
CA TRP A 255 -21.38 6.21 11.30
C TRP A 255 -21.40 7.22 12.45
N LEU A 256 -20.25 7.48 13.08
CA LEU A 256 -20.15 8.40 14.21
C LEU A 256 -20.52 9.84 13.82
N ALA A 257 -19.99 10.32 12.70
CA ALA A 257 -20.21 11.68 12.24
C ALA A 257 -21.66 11.92 11.80
N ASN A 258 -22.34 10.86 11.33
CA ASN A 258 -23.70 10.94 10.78
C ASN A 258 -24.78 10.41 11.74
N ARG A 259 -24.43 10.01 12.97
CA ARG A 259 -25.34 9.40 13.95
C ARG A 259 -26.68 10.13 14.16
N LYS A 260 -26.68 11.47 14.06
CA LYS A 260 -27.87 12.31 14.28
C LYS A 260 -28.88 12.25 13.14
N PHE A 261 -28.46 11.78 11.96
CA PHE A 261 -29.29 11.68 10.76
C PHE A 261 -29.76 10.25 10.50
N LEU A 262 -29.54 9.34 11.46
CA LEU A 262 -29.78 7.92 11.32
C LEU A 262 -30.71 7.42 12.43
N PRO A 263 -31.57 6.42 12.17
CA PRO A 263 -32.34 5.76 13.21
C PRO A 263 -31.40 5.18 14.28
N PRO A 264 -31.68 5.37 15.59
CA PRO A 264 -30.82 4.87 16.66
C PRO A 264 -30.58 3.35 16.61
N THR A 265 -31.59 2.59 16.18
CA THR A 265 -31.51 1.13 16.00
C THR A 265 -30.55 0.76 14.88
N LEU A 266 -30.71 1.37 13.70
CA LEU A 266 -29.83 1.16 12.54
C LEU A 266 -28.37 1.50 12.87
N PHE A 267 -28.13 2.64 13.52
CA PHE A 267 -26.79 3.03 13.96
C PHE A 267 -26.19 1.99 14.91
N ARG A 268 -26.94 1.57 15.94
CA ARG A 268 -26.46 0.62 16.96
C ARG A 268 -26.14 -0.74 16.35
N GLU A 269 -27.02 -1.29 15.52
CA GLU A 269 -26.81 -2.58 14.87
C GLU A 269 -25.56 -2.58 13.98
N ASN A 270 -25.40 -1.57 13.14
CA ASN A 270 -24.24 -1.48 12.25
C ASN A 270 -22.93 -1.16 13.00
N MET A 271 -22.99 -0.35 14.07
CA MET A 271 -21.83 -0.11 14.93
C MET A 271 -21.40 -1.40 15.66
N ASN A 272 -22.35 -2.19 16.18
CA ASN A 272 -22.03 -3.48 16.79
C ASN A 272 -21.39 -4.43 15.79
N ARG A 273 -21.92 -4.52 14.57
CA ARG A 273 -21.31 -5.31 13.47
C ARG A 273 -19.89 -4.83 13.17
N LEU A 274 -19.68 -3.52 13.07
CA LEU A 274 -18.36 -2.93 12.83
C LEU A 274 -17.38 -3.27 13.97
N ILE A 275 -17.80 -3.14 15.23
CA ILE A 275 -16.98 -3.48 16.40
C ILE A 275 -16.61 -4.97 16.37
N THR A 276 -17.56 -5.86 16.07
CA THR A 276 -17.27 -7.29 15.91
C THR A 276 -16.23 -7.54 14.82
N VAL A 277 -16.38 -6.91 13.65
CA VAL A 277 -15.42 -7.02 12.54
C VAL A 277 -14.05 -6.48 12.95
N LEU A 278 -13.98 -5.34 13.63
CA LEU A 278 -12.74 -4.74 14.11
C LEU A 278 -12.03 -5.65 15.12
N ILE A 279 -12.76 -6.24 16.07
CA ILE A 279 -12.19 -7.17 17.06
C ILE A 279 -11.65 -8.43 16.36
N MET A 280 -12.44 -9.05 15.48
CA MET A 280 -12.00 -10.23 14.73
C MET A 280 -10.74 -9.94 13.90
N ASN A 281 -10.73 -8.83 13.17
CA ASN A 281 -9.58 -8.42 12.36
C ASN A 281 -8.38 -8.06 13.24
N ALA A 282 -8.57 -7.40 14.38
CA ALA A 282 -7.50 -7.09 15.32
C ALA A 282 -6.86 -8.38 15.87
N VAL A 283 -7.66 -9.39 16.26
CA VAL A 283 -7.13 -10.69 16.70
C VAL A 283 -6.34 -11.37 15.58
N MET A 284 -6.90 -11.42 14.36
CA MET A 284 -6.20 -11.97 13.20
C MET A 284 -4.90 -11.22 12.88
N SER A 285 -4.82 -9.93 13.20
CA SER A 285 -3.64 -9.10 12.93
C SER A 285 -2.38 -9.56 13.66
N PHE A 286 -2.54 -10.25 14.79
CA PHE A 286 -1.42 -10.76 15.58
C PHE A 286 -0.95 -12.16 15.15
N LEU A 287 -1.57 -12.76 14.13
CA LEU A 287 -1.10 -14.03 13.59
C LEU A 287 0.26 -13.86 12.88
N PRO A 288 1.13 -14.89 12.89
CA PRO A 288 2.41 -14.86 12.19
C PRO A 288 2.24 -14.56 10.70
N GLY A 289 3.11 -13.70 10.16
CA GLY A 289 3.05 -13.29 8.75
C GLY A 289 1.98 -12.24 8.45
N ILE A 290 1.30 -11.68 9.46
CA ILE A 290 0.36 -10.56 9.31
C ILE A 290 0.93 -9.33 10.01
N SER A 291 0.91 -8.19 9.32
CA SER A 291 1.44 -6.93 9.87
C SER A 291 0.38 -6.19 10.67
N TRP A 292 0.32 -6.44 11.99
CA TRP A 292 -0.55 -5.65 12.87
C TRP A 292 -0.22 -4.15 12.80
N THR A 293 1.05 -3.78 12.69
CA THR A 293 1.46 -2.37 12.60
C THR A 293 0.87 -1.70 11.37
N ALA A 294 0.87 -2.37 10.20
CA ALA A 294 0.25 -1.86 8.99
C ALA A 294 -1.26 -1.70 9.15
N HIS A 295 -1.92 -2.63 9.81
CA HIS A 295 -3.37 -2.61 10.04
C HIS A 295 -3.79 -1.44 10.93
N PHE A 296 -3.17 -1.29 12.10
CA PHE A 296 -3.51 -0.22 13.03
C PHE A 296 -3.11 1.16 12.50
N ALA A 297 -1.94 1.30 11.89
CA ALA A 297 -1.52 2.55 11.26
C ALA A 297 -2.41 2.92 10.06
N GLY A 298 -2.77 1.94 9.23
CA GLY A 298 -3.68 2.13 8.11
C GLY A 298 -5.09 2.53 8.56
N GLY A 299 -5.61 1.87 9.60
CA GLY A 299 -6.89 2.23 10.23
C GLY A 299 -6.90 3.65 10.80
N ALA A 300 -5.84 4.04 11.52
CA ALA A 300 -5.70 5.39 12.04
C ALA A 300 -5.59 6.43 10.93
N ALA A 301 -4.74 6.20 9.92
CA ALA A 301 -4.60 7.09 8.76
C ALA A 301 -5.94 7.22 8.03
N GLY A 302 -6.62 6.12 7.73
CA GLY A 302 -7.91 6.10 7.07
C GLY A 302 -8.99 6.85 7.85
N ALA A 303 -9.04 6.71 9.17
CA ALA A 303 -9.94 7.48 10.02
C ALA A 303 -9.65 8.99 9.96
N VAL A 304 -8.38 9.40 10.05
CA VAL A 304 -7.99 10.82 9.92
C VAL A 304 -8.38 11.37 8.54
N ILE A 305 -8.03 10.67 7.46
CA ILE A 305 -8.38 11.07 6.09
C ILE A 305 -9.90 11.15 5.90
N ALA A 306 -10.64 10.19 6.46
CA ALA A 306 -12.10 10.20 6.43
C ALA A 306 -12.66 11.42 7.18
N ILE A 307 -12.15 11.77 8.36
CA ILE A 307 -12.55 12.98 9.09
C ILE A 307 -12.32 14.21 8.22
N LEU A 308 -11.15 14.30 7.57
CA LEU A 308 -10.81 15.44 6.71
C LEU A 308 -11.78 15.55 5.53
N LEU A 309 -12.02 14.44 4.83
CA LEU A 309 -12.94 14.39 3.68
C LEU A 309 -14.40 14.59 4.08
N HIS A 310 -14.78 14.24 5.30
CA HIS A 310 -16.12 14.46 5.85
C HIS A 310 -16.38 15.95 6.06
N VAL A 311 -15.43 16.65 6.68
CA VAL A 311 -15.48 18.11 6.85
C VAL A 311 -15.41 18.79 5.48
N HIS A 312 -14.60 18.28 4.55
CA HIS A 312 -14.60 18.77 3.18
C HIS A 312 -15.94 18.55 2.45
N ARG A 313 -16.73 17.53 2.80
CA ARG A 313 -18.04 17.32 2.16
C ARG A 313 -19.11 18.22 2.75
N PHE A 314 -19.20 18.27 4.07
CA PHE A 314 -20.35 18.84 4.78
C PHE A 314 -20.05 20.13 5.56
N GLY A 315 -18.79 20.58 5.59
CA GLY A 315 -18.35 21.75 6.35
C GLY A 315 -18.57 23.09 5.63
N PRO A 316 -18.51 24.22 6.36
CA PRO A 316 -18.66 25.57 5.81
C PRO A 316 -17.43 26.03 5.00
N SER A 317 -17.59 27.09 4.20
CA SER A 317 -16.72 27.42 3.05
C SER A 317 -15.34 28.06 3.35
N PRO A 318 -15.00 28.46 4.60
CA PRO A 318 -13.61 28.38 5.02
C PRO A 318 -12.92 27.05 4.83
N TRP A 319 -13.38 26.21 5.74
CA TRP A 319 -12.70 25.04 6.26
C TRP A 319 -12.70 23.91 5.24
N ARG A 320 -13.65 23.91 4.32
CA ARG A 320 -13.73 22.91 3.25
C ARG A 320 -12.44 22.79 2.45
N TRP A 321 -11.84 23.92 2.09
CA TRP A 321 -10.62 23.94 1.28
C TRP A 321 -9.39 23.68 2.12
N VAL A 322 -9.34 24.22 3.35
CA VAL A 322 -8.28 23.93 4.32
C VAL A 322 -8.16 22.43 4.56
N PHE A 323 -9.28 21.75 4.86
CA PHE A 323 -9.28 20.33 5.15
C PHE A 323 -8.95 19.47 3.93
N LEU A 324 -9.26 19.93 2.72
CA LEU A 324 -8.81 19.26 1.50
C LEU A 324 -7.28 19.35 1.33
N LEU A 325 -6.68 20.50 1.66
CA LEU A 325 -5.23 20.69 1.62
C LEU A 325 -4.50 19.87 2.70
N LEU A 326 -5.16 19.53 3.81
CA LEU A 326 -4.59 18.67 4.84
C LEU A 326 -4.54 17.19 4.44
N VAL A 327 -5.36 16.74 3.48
CA VAL A 327 -5.39 15.34 3.02
C VAL A 327 -4.02 14.83 2.56
N PRO A 328 -3.29 15.50 1.63
CA PRO A 328 -1.95 15.09 1.23
C PRO A 328 -0.89 15.31 2.32
N LEU A 329 -1.16 16.15 3.34
CA LEU A 329 -0.21 16.38 4.43
C LEU A 329 -0.08 15.16 5.35
N VAL A 330 -1.13 14.34 5.49
CA VAL A 330 -1.11 13.11 6.29
C VAL A 330 0.00 12.15 5.82
N PRO A 331 0.01 11.66 4.56
CA PRO A 331 1.09 10.80 4.09
C PRO A 331 2.44 11.51 4.03
N ALA A 332 2.48 12.81 3.71
CA ALA A 332 3.74 13.57 3.70
C ALA A 332 4.39 13.62 5.08
N LEU A 333 3.61 13.84 6.14
CA LEU A 333 4.08 13.83 7.51
C LEU A 333 4.58 12.45 7.92
N THR A 334 3.83 11.38 7.64
CA THR A 334 4.25 10.03 8.01
C THR A 334 5.52 9.62 7.27
N ILE A 335 5.64 9.96 5.98
CA ILE A 335 6.84 9.69 5.17
C ILE A 335 8.02 10.52 5.69
N GLY A 336 7.81 11.80 6.04
CA GLY A 336 8.85 12.64 6.65
C GLY A 336 9.34 12.11 7.99
N LEU A 337 8.44 11.59 8.82
CA LEU A 337 8.79 10.91 10.08
C LEU A 337 9.60 9.64 9.80
N LEU A 338 9.21 8.83 8.81
CA LEU A 338 9.94 7.64 8.39
C LEU A 338 11.34 7.98 7.88
N TYR A 339 11.46 9.01 7.04
CA TYR A 339 12.73 9.52 6.55
C TYR A 339 13.66 9.94 7.69
N ARG A 340 13.14 10.64 8.71
CA ARG A 340 13.91 11.02 9.89
C ARG A 340 14.29 9.81 10.75
N ASN A 341 13.36 8.87 10.95
CA ASN A 341 13.58 7.67 11.76
C ASN A 341 14.74 6.81 11.23
N ARG A 342 14.94 6.77 9.91
CA ARG A 342 16.07 6.09 9.26
C ARG A 342 17.45 6.53 9.77
N ALA A 343 17.57 7.78 10.23
CA ALA A 343 18.84 8.31 10.72
C ALA A 343 19.09 8.00 12.20
N THR A 344 18.05 7.66 12.97
CA THR A 344 18.13 7.54 14.44
C THR A 344 17.95 6.11 14.95
N ASP A 345 17.25 5.25 14.22
CA ASP A 345 16.94 3.90 14.66
C ASP A 345 17.97 2.89 14.12
N VAL A 346 18.59 2.16 15.03
CA VAL A 346 19.69 1.20 14.77
C VAL A 346 19.30 0.10 13.78
N ARG A 347 18.01 -0.22 13.64
CA ARG A 347 17.56 -1.25 12.69
C ARG A 347 17.85 -0.84 11.25
N TRP A 348 17.83 0.46 10.96
CA TRP A 348 18.18 0.96 9.63
C TRP A 348 19.66 0.87 9.32
N SER A 349 20.55 0.95 10.32
CA SER A 349 21.99 0.73 10.06
C SER A 349 22.26 -0.73 9.72
N VAL A 350 21.58 -1.67 10.37
CA VAL A 350 21.65 -3.11 10.03
C VAL A 350 21.15 -3.35 8.61
N ILE A 351 19.98 -2.81 8.26
CA ILE A 351 19.42 -2.95 6.90
C ILE A 351 20.37 -2.34 5.85
N LYS A 352 20.97 -1.19 6.15
CA LYS A 352 21.94 -0.55 5.25
C LYS A 352 23.17 -1.42 5.04
N GLU A 353 23.71 -2.01 6.10
CA GLU A 353 24.85 -2.92 6.01
C GLU A 353 24.50 -4.18 5.20
N GLU A 354 23.36 -4.82 5.45
CA GLU A 354 22.90 -5.95 4.63
C GLU A 354 22.73 -5.58 3.16
N ASP A 355 22.24 -4.38 2.88
CA ASP A 355 22.05 -3.90 1.51
C ASP A 355 23.38 -3.66 0.79
N GLU A 356 24.35 -3.04 1.47
CA GLU A 356 25.72 -2.88 0.97
C GLU A 356 26.39 -4.24 0.73
N ILE A 357 26.19 -5.23 1.61
CA ILE A 357 26.70 -6.60 1.42
C ILE A 357 26.08 -7.23 0.16
N ARG A 358 24.76 -7.14 0.01
CA ARG A 358 24.06 -7.68 -1.17
C ARG A 358 24.56 -7.02 -2.45
N LEU A 359 24.70 -5.70 -2.44
CA LEU A 359 25.20 -4.94 -3.58
C LEU A 359 26.62 -5.36 -3.95
N PHE A 360 27.54 -5.42 -2.98
CA PHE A 360 28.92 -5.84 -3.21
C PHE A 360 29.00 -7.26 -3.79
N ASN A 361 28.28 -8.20 -3.19
CA ASN A 361 28.30 -9.60 -3.60
C ASN A 361 27.65 -9.84 -4.97
N ARG A 362 26.64 -9.07 -5.33
CA ARG A 362 25.94 -9.19 -6.62
C ARG A 362 26.71 -8.52 -7.75
N ASP A 363 27.18 -7.30 -7.54
CA ASP A 363 27.63 -6.43 -8.63
C ASP A 363 29.16 -6.34 -8.76
N TYR A 364 29.92 -6.59 -7.70
CA TYR A 364 31.37 -6.39 -7.69
C TYR A 364 32.15 -7.69 -7.55
N LEU A 365 31.79 -8.53 -6.57
CA LEU A 365 32.52 -9.77 -6.28
C LEU A 365 32.67 -10.71 -7.48
N PRO A 366 31.65 -10.96 -8.34
CA PRO A 366 31.81 -11.82 -9.51
C PRO A 366 32.79 -11.25 -10.53
N ARG A 367 32.81 -9.93 -10.71
CA ARG A 367 33.72 -9.25 -11.65
C ARG A 367 35.15 -9.22 -11.14
N ILE A 368 35.35 -9.01 -9.83
CA ILE A 368 36.66 -9.12 -9.19
C ILE A 368 37.21 -10.55 -9.36
N ARG A 369 36.37 -11.57 -9.15
CA ARG A 369 36.75 -12.98 -9.38
C ARG A 369 37.08 -13.27 -10.84
N GLN A 370 36.42 -12.61 -11.79
CA GLN A 370 36.75 -12.73 -13.21
C GLN A 370 38.14 -12.16 -13.51
N VAL A 371 38.47 -10.98 -12.98
CA VAL A 371 39.82 -10.39 -13.11
C VAL A 371 40.87 -11.30 -12.45
N GLU A 372 40.59 -11.80 -11.24
CA GLU A 372 41.44 -12.75 -10.52
C GLU A 372 41.72 -14.01 -11.36
N LYS A 373 40.69 -14.58 -11.99
CA LYS A 373 40.83 -15.74 -12.87
C LYS A 373 41.71 -15.41 -14.08
N ASN A 374 41.43 -14.30 -14.77
CA ASN A 374 42.15 -13.91 -15.98
C ASN A 374 43.63 -13.67 -15.69
N ILE A 375 43.98 -12.98 -14.61
CA ILE A 375 45.39 -12.72 -14.27
C ILE A 375 46.12 -13.99 -13.81
N ALA A 376 45.44 -14.87 -13.07
CA ALA A 376 46.03 -16.14 -12.63
C ALA A 376 46.35 -17.08 -13.79
N GLU A 377 45.48 -17.15 -14.80
CA GLU A 377 45.74 -17.91 -16.04
C GLU A 377 47.01 -17.41 -16.74
N LYS A 378 47.16 -16.07 -16.86
CA LYS A 378 48.34 -15.46 -17.51
C LYS A 378 49.64 -15.63 -16.73
N ILE A 379 49.58 -15.56 -15.40
CA ILE A 379 50.78 -15.71 -14.56
C ILE A 379 51.18 -17.18 -14.42
N ASN A 380 50.24 -18.10 -14.22
CA ASN A 380 50.60 -19.49 -13.92
C ASN A 380 50.93 -20.34 -15.16
N GLU A 381 50.25 -20.14 -16.28
CA GLU A 381 50.40 -21.02 -17.45
C GLU A 381 51.42 -20.51 -18.48
N ASP A 382 51.56 -19.18 -18.52
CA ASP A 382 52.26 -18.48 -19.59
C ASP A 382 53.52 -17.76 -19.11
N TYR A 383 53.65 -17.34 -17.84
CA TYR A 383 54.80 -16.55 -17.36
C TYR A 383 56.15 -17.25 -17.58
N ASP A 384 56.32 -18.47 -17.07
CA ASP A 384 57.57 -19.24 -17.24
C ASP A 384 57.86 -19.58 -18.72
N ARG A 385 56.80 -19.70 -19.52
CA ARG A 385 56.87 -19.99 -20.96
C ARG A 385 57.26 -18.73 -21.74
N PHE A 386 56.80 -17.57 -21.29
CA PHE A 386 57.07 -16.25 -21.86
C PHE A 386 58.45 -15.72 -21.50
N GLU A 387 58.85 -15.85 -20.23
CA GLU A 387 60.19 -15.48 -19.76
C GLU A 387 61.28 -16.18 -20.60
N LYS A 388 61.06 -17.46 -20.95
CA LYS A 388 61.99 -18.24 -21.78
C LYS A 388 61.87 -17.99 -23.29
N SER A 389 60.79 -17.37 -23.77
CA SER A 389 60.49 -17.24 -25.21
C SER A 389 60.52 -15.80 -25.75
N ASN A 390 60.79 -14.81 -24.89
CA ASN A 390 60.73 -13.36 -25.16
C ASN A 390 61.62 -12.88 -26.35
N GLN A 391 62.46 -13.73 -26.93
CA GLN A 391 63.27 -13.43 -28.13
C GLN A 391 62.81 -14.14 -29.42
N ARG A 392 61.88 -15.10 -29.39
CA ARG A 392 61.63 -16.02 -30.54
C ARG A 392 60.25 -15.95 -31.19
N ARG A 393 59.21 -15.36 -30.56
CA ARG A 393 57.82 -15.37 -31.06
C ARG A 393 57.05 -14.04 -30.84
N PRO A 394 57.26 -13.02 -31.68
CA PRO A 394 56.72 -11.66 -31.47
C PRO A 394 55.19 -11.55 -31.55
N ASN A 395 54.51 -12.39 -32.33
CA ASN A 395 53.05 -12.34 -32.46
C ASN A 395 52.32 -12.91 -31.23
N GLU A 396 52.89 -13.93 -30.59
CA GLU A 396 52.37 -14.48 -29.33
C GLU A 396 52.55 -13.44 -28.21
N ALA A 397 53.69 -12.75 -28.17
CA ALA A 397 53.97 -11.68 -27.20
C ALA A 397 53.01 -10.51 -27.27
N ARG A 398 52.67 -10.04 -28.48
CA ARG A 398 51.66 -8.99 -28.65
C ARG A 398 50.30 -9.43 -28.13
N ARG A 399 49.87 -10.65 -28.45
CA ARG A 399 48.57 -11.16 -27.99
C ARG A 399 48.52 -11.29 -26.46
N TRP A 400 49.60 -11.75 -25.85
CA TRP A 400 49.72 -11.81 -24.39
C TRP A 400 49.69 -10.41 -23.75
N GLN A 401 50.38 -9.45 -24.35
CA GLN A 401 50.39 -8.05 -23.94
C GLN A 401 48.99 -7.42 -24.07
N ASP A 402 48.28 -7.65 -25.18
CA ASP A 402 46.91 -7.16 -25.40
C ASP A 402 45.95 -7.71 -24.31
N ASP A 403 46.07 -8.99 -23.97
CA ASP A 403 45.27 -9.61 -22.90
C ASP A 403 45.57 -8.97 -21.53
N LEU A 404 46.84 -8.70 -21.21
CA LEU A 404 47.22 -8.02 -19.96
C LEU A 404 46.69 -6.58 -19.90
N ILE A 405 46.74 -5.84 -21.01
CA ILE A 405 46.19 -4.49 -21.11
C ILE A 405 44.68 -4.51 -20.86
N ALA A 406 43.96 -5.50 -21.40
CA ALA A 406 42.54 -5.69 -21.15
C ALA A 406 42.25 -5.95 -19.65
N ILE A 407 43.02 -6.85 -19.02
CA ILE A 407 42.91 -7.14 -17.57
C ILE A 407 43.15 -5.88 -16.73
N ARG A 408 44.17 -5.10 -17.08
CA ARG A 408 44.48 -3.83 -16.41
C ARG A 408 43.34 -2.84 -16.55
N SER A 409 42.77 -2.68 -17.75
CA SER A 409 41.62 -1.80 -18.00
C SER A 409 40.41 -2.21 -17.14
N ASP A 410 40.10 -3.50 -17.08
CA ASP A 410 39.01 -4.02 -16.26
C ASP A 410 39.24 -3.78 -14.75
N ALA A 411 40.48 -4.00 -14.28
CA ALA A 411 40.86 -3.73 -12.90
C ALA A 411 40.76 -2.23 -12.57
N GLN A 412 41.24 -1.34 -13.44
CA GLN A 412 41.14 0.11 -13.28
C GLN A 412 39.69 0.57 -13.18
N LYS A 413 38.84 0.07 -14.07
CA LYS A 413 37.41 0.37 -14.07
C LYS A 413 36.74 -0.07 -12.76
N LEU A 414 37.05 -1.28 -12.29
CA LEU A 414 36.52 -1.78 -11.01
C LEU A 414 36.97 -0.97 -9.81
N VAL A 415 38.24 -0.51 -9.77
CA VAL A 415 38.73 0.37 -8.69
C VAL A 415 37.92 1.68 -8.66
N GLN A 416 37.75 2.32 -9.83
CA GLN A 416 36.97 3.56 -9.93
C GLN A 416 35.51 3.37 -9.52
N GLU A 417 34.89 2.27 -9.91
CA GLU A 417 33.50 1.94 -9.53
C GLU A 417 33.37 1.65 -8.03
N LEU A 418 34.33 0.93 -7.43
CA LEU A 418 34.37 0.68 -5.98
C LEU A 418 34.54 1.98 -5.17
N ASP A 419 35.34 2.93 -5.67
CA ASP A 419 35.46 4.26 -5.08
C ASP A 419 34.15 5.06 -5.20
N ALA A 420 33.52 5.02 -6.38
CA ALA A 420 32.26 5.69 -6.62
C ALA A 420 31.09 5.10 -5.81
N ALA A 421 31.12 3.80 -5.52
CA ALA A 421 30.10 3.11 -4.72
C ALA A 421 30.03 3.63 -3.28
N GLY A 422 31.17 4.08 -2.71
CA GLY A 422 31.19 4.76 -1.42
C GLY A 422 30.67 3.93 -0.25
N PHE A 423 30.93 2.62 -0.23
CA PHE A 423 30.54 1.70 0.85
C PHE A 423 30.98 2.23 2.23
N ARG A 424 30.06 2.24 3.20
CA ARG A 424 30.29 2.81 4.54
C ARG A 424 30.15 1.79 5.66
N ALA A 425 29.46 0.68 5.44
CA ALA A 425 29.34 -0.37 6.44
C ALA A 425 30.73 -0.95 6.74
N PRO A 426 31.12 -1.14 8.02
CA PRO A 426 32.48 -1.56 8.36
C PRO A 426 32.94 -2.82 7.62
N LEU A 427 32.09 -3.85 7.54
CA LEU A 427 32.41 -5.09 6.85
C LEU A 427 32.63 -4.89 5.34
N VAL A 428 31.76 -4.12 4.69
CA VAL A 428 31.78 -3.93 3.24
C VAL A 428 32.86 -2.92 2.82
N SER A 429 33.04 -1.86 3.59
CA SER A 429 34.09 -0.85 3.34
C SER A 429 35.48 -1.44 3.48
N ASP A 430 35.71 -2.31 4.48
CA ASP A 430 36.96 -3.05 4.62
C ASP A 430 37.18 -4.03 3.45
N ALA A 431 36.14 -4.78 3.05
CA ALA A 431 36.21 -5.67 1.89
C ALA A 431 36.49 -4.92 0.59
N ALA A 432 35.83 -3.78 0.37
CA ALA A 432 36.07 -2.92 -0.79
C ALA A 432 37.47 -2.32 -0.78
N ARG A 433 38.01 -1.93 0.39
CA ARG A 433 39.41 -1.48 0.51
C ARG A 433 40.39 -2.58 0.14
N ASP A 434 40.21 -3.78 0.71
CA ASP A 434 41.11 -4.91 0.45
C ASP A 434 41.02 -5.37 -1.03
N ALA A 435 39.82 -5.31 -1.64
CA ALA A 435 39.62 -5.54 -3.07
C ALA A 435 40.35 -4.51 -3.95
N LYS A 436 40.21 -3.22 -3.64
CA LYS A 436 40.90 -2.14 -4.39
C LYS A 436 42.41 -2.27 -4.31
N GLU A 437 42.94 -2.60 -3.13
CA GLU A 437 44.37 -2.85 -2.96
C GLU A 437 44.82 -4.00 -3.85
N TYR A 438 44.10 -5.13 -3.83
CA TYR A 438 44.40 -6.27 -4.71
C TYR A 438 44.37 -5.90 -6.20
N LEU A 439 43.32 -5.21 -6.68
CA LEU A 439 43.22 -4.75 -8.07
C LEU A 439 44.34 -3.77 -8.43
N THR A 440 44.75 -2.90 -7.50
CA THR A 440 45.87 -1.96 -7.70
C THR A 440 47.20 -2.70 -7.85
N GLN A 441 47.41 -3.79 -7.10
CA GLN A 441 48.61 -4.62 -7.26
C GLN A 441 48.61 -5.35 -8.62
N ILE A 442 47.44 -5.77 -9.13
CA ILE A 442 47.34 -6.31 -10.50
C ILE A 442 47.74 -5.25 -11.53
N ILE A 443 47.24 -4.02 -11.40
CA ILE A 443 47.57 -2.91 -12.32
C ILE A 443 49.09 -2.66 -12.33
N ARG A 444 49.72 -2.58 -11.15
CA ARG A 444 51.17 -2.38 -11.02
C ARG A 444 51.98 -3.53 -11.61
N LEU A 445 51.53 -4.77 -11.42
CA LEU A 445 52.17 -5.93 -12.00
C LEU A 445 52.11 -5.89 -13.53
N VAL A 446 50.94 -5.57 -14.10
CA VAL A 446 50.79 -5.42 -15.56
C VAL A 446 51.67 -4.29 -16.09
N ASP A 447 51.68 -3.12 -15.42
CA ASP A 447 52.53 -2.00 -15.81
C ASP A 447 54.02 -2.37 -15.78
N ALA A 448 54.46 -3.12 -14.76
CA ALA A 448 55.84 -3.59 -14.66
C ALA A 448 56.19 -4.61 -15.76
N ILE A 449 55.28 -5.51 -16.11
CA ILE A 449 55.49 -6.46 -17.22
C ILE A 449 55.55 -5.70 -18.55
N ASP A 450 54.65 -4.74 -18.78
CA ASP A 450 54.60 -3.95 -20.01
C ASP A 450 55.89 -3.15 -20.22
N ASP A 451 56.41 -2.50 -19.18
CA ASP A 451 57.69 -1.78 -19.21
C ASP A 451 58.86 -2.70 -19.62
N LYS A 452 58.91 -3.92 -19.06
CA LYS A 452 59.93 -4.91 -19.42
C LYS A 452 59.80 -5.40 -20.86
N LEU A 453 58.58 -5.60 -21.36
CA LEU A 453 58.34 -5.96 -22.75
C LEU A 453 58.77 -4.84 -23.72
N GLN A 454 58.46 -3.58 -23.41
CA GLN A 454 58.83 -2.43 -24.23
C GLN A 454 60.34 -2.20 -24.27
N THR A 455 61.01 -2.36 -23.12
CA THR A 455 62.48 -2.22 -23.00
C THR A 455 63.26 -3.45 -23.44
N LYS A 456 62.56 -4.57 -23.75
CA LYS A 456 63.16 -5.89 -24.04
C LYS A 456 64.10 -6.37 -22.93
N ALA A 457 63.80 -5.99 -21.69
CA ALA A 457 64.55 -6.41 -20.51
C ALA A 457 63.99 -7.73 -19.95
N ASP A 458 64.84 -8.51 -19.30
CA ASP A 458 64.41 -9.73 -18.62
C ASP A 458 63.50 -9.39 -17.42
N PHE A 459 62.57 -10.29 -17.13
CA PHE A 459 61.76 -10.19 -15.91
C PHE A 459 62.66 -10.46 -14.70
N ASP A 460 62.87 -9.43 -13.89
CA ASP A 460 63.82 -9.45 -12.79
C ASP A 460 63.14 -9.63 -11.42
N LYS A 461 63.92 -9.49 -10.35
CA LYS A 461 63.41 -9.54 -8.97
C LYS A 461 62.30 -8.52 -8.68
N SER A 462 62.20 -7.44 -9.47
CA SER A 462 61.14 -6.43 -9.33
C SER A 462 59.78 -7.01 -9.71
N VAL A 463 59.69 -7.69 -10.87
CA VAL A 463 58.44 -8.34 -11.33
C VAL A 463 58.03 -9.44 -10.35
N GLN A 464 58.99 -10.25 -9.91
CA GLN A 464 58.76 -11.29 -8.88
C GLN A 464 58.26 -10.68 -7.55
N SER A 465 58.79 -9.51 -7.16
CA SER A 465 58.30 -8.78 -5.99
C SER A 465 56.86 -8.28 -6.18
N GLN A 466 56.47 -7.84 -7.38
CA GLN A 466 55.09 -7.42 -7.69
C GLN A 466 54.12 -8.61 -7.63
N ILE A 467 54.51 -9.77 -8.17
CA ILE A 467 53.71 -11.02 -8.08
C ILE A 467 53.46 -11.37 -6.61
N LYS A 468 54.50 -11.28 -5.76
CA LYS A 468 54.37 -11.54 -4.32
C LYS A 468 53.42 -10.55 -3.65
N GLN A 469 53.56 -9.24 -3.90
CA GLN A 469 52.69 -8.21 -3.32
C GLN A 469 51.22 -8.39 -3.74
N MET A 470 50.99 -8.74 -5.00
CA MET A 470 49.67 -9.09 -5.52
C MET A 470 49.07 -10.30 -4.79
N SER A 471 49.85 -11.38 -4.61
CA SER A 471 49.42 -12.58 -3.89
C SER A 471 49.08 -12.26 -2.42
N ASP A 472 49.92 -11.50 -1.73
CA ASP A 472 49.68 -11.10 -0.34
C ASP A 472 48.39 -10.27 -0.21
N ALA A 473 48.10 -9.40 -1.19
CA ALA A 473 46.86 -8.61 -1.23
C ALA A 473 45.62 -9.48 -1.51
N GLN A 474 45.74 -10.46 -2.41
CA GLN A 474 44.71 -11.44 -2.70
C GLN A 474 44.32 -12.23 -1.45
N ASP A 475 45.31 -12.69 -0.68
CA ASP A 475 45.07 -13.47 0.53
C ASP A 475 44.39 -12.64 1.62
N ARG A 476 44.77 -11.36 1.77
CA ARG A 476 44.06 -10.43 2.68
C ARG A 476 42.60 -10.27 2.26
N PHE A 477 42.35 -10.04 0.97
CA PHE A 477 40.99 -9.90 0.45
C PHE A 477 40.17 -11.19 0.63
N LYS A 478 40.73 -12.37 0.33
CA LYS A 478 40.08 -13.66 0.56
C LYS A 478 39.76 -13.92 2.03
N LYS A 479 40.67 -13.52 2.94
CA LYS A 479 40.44 -13.61 4.37
C LYS A 479 39.31 -12.69 4.83
N ARG A 480 39.16 -11.51 4.21
CA ARG A 480 38.09 -10.56 4.51
C ARG A 480 36.71 -11.03 4.06
N LEU A 481 36.64 -11.82 2.98
CA LEU A 481 35.41 -12.39 2.47
C LEU A 481 34.87 -13.56 3.31
N LYS A 482 35.74 -14.22 4.09
CA LYS A 482 35.38 -15.28 5.03
C LYS A 482 34.92 -14.69 6.34
#